data_AF-A0AB33XIR4-F1
#
_entry.id   AF-A0AB33XIR4-F1
#
_cell.length_a   1.000
_cell.length_b   1.000
_cell.length_c   1.000
_cell.angle_alpha   90.00
_cell.angle_beta   90.00
_cell.angle_gamma   90.00
#
_symmetry.space_group_name_H-M   'P 1'
#
loop_
_entity.id
_entity.type
_entity.pdbx_description
1 polymer ?
#
loop_
_entity_poly.entity_id
_entity_poly.type
_entity_poly.pdbx_seq_one_letter_code
_entity_poly.pdbx_strand_id
1 'polypeptide(L)'
;MNLGAYYTPPYLVDCAYKLLKKHVGIENYTLLDTACGNKEFLKLHHPKKIGADIDPKCGALIINALANPRRENYGISQDEPLIIVGNPPYNDRTSFIKQDIKNKDFIFEIDNDLKSRDLGISFLKSFAILKPAFICVLHPLSYLIKEANFKQLKLFKDHYRLLDALVVSSKSFTKNNEFPNCDSFI
;
A
#
# COMPACT_ATOMS: atom_id res chain seq x y z
N MET A 1 16.71 -6.32 -8.80
CA MET A 1 16.35 -4.95 -9.23
C MET A 1 15.66 -4.32 -8.03
N ASN A 2 16.12 -3.20 -7.48
CA ASN A 2 15.50 -2.58 -6.31
C ASN A 2 14.54 -1.49 -6.80
N LEU A 3 13.24 -1.83 -6.91
CA LEU A 3 12.17 -0.96 -7.41
C LEU A 3 11.74 0.12 -6.39
N GLY A 4 12.64 0.51 -5.47
CA GLY A 4 12.26 1.36 -4.34
C GLY A 4 11.59 0.60 -3.20
N ALA A 5 11.77 -0.72 -3.16
CA ALA A 5 11.28 -1.55 -2.08
C ALA A 5 12.11 -1.27 -0.82
N TYR A 6 11.50 -0.61 0.15
CA TYR A 6 12.05 -0.54 1.50
C TYR A 6 11.63 -1.81 2.23
N TYR A 7 12.61 -2.48 2.84
CA TYR A 7 12.30 -3.58 3.75
C TYR A 7 11.49 -3.04 4.92
N THR A 8 10.30 -3.59 5.15
CA THR A 8 9.48 -3.26 6.32
C THR A 8 10.03 -4.02 7.54
N PRO A 9 10.48 -3.34 8.59
CA PRO A 9 10.86 -3.99 9.84
C PRO A 9 9.69 -4.78 10.45
N PRO A 10 9.91 -6.02 10.94
CA PRO A 10 8.85 -6.84 11.53
C PRO A 10 8.09 -6.15 12.67
N TYR A 11 8.79 -5.36 13.51
CA TYR A 11 8.14 -4.67 14.62
C TYR A 11 7.12 -3.60 14.16
N LEU A 12 7.30 -3.00 12.97
CA LEU A 12 6.31 -2.07 12.41
C LEU A 12 5.08 -2.81 11.91
N VAL A 13 5.27 -4.00 11.33
CA VAL A 13 4.17 -4.89 10.96
C VAL A 13 3.38 -5.30 12.21
N ASP A 14 4.07 -5.62 13.31
CA ASP A 14 3.42 -5.91 14.59
C ASP A 14 2.64 -4.70 15.13
N CYS A 15 3.18 -3.48 15.01
CA CYS A 15 2.47 -2.25 15.38
C CYS A 15 1.20 -2.06 14.54
N ALA A 16 1.29 -2.21 13.22
CA ALA A 16 0.16 -2.10 12.32
C ALA A 16 -0.95 -3.10 12.67
N TYR A 17 -0.60 -4.37 12.90
CA TYR A 17 -1.59 -5.38 13.30
C TYR A 17 -2.14 -5.16 14.71
N LYS A 18 -1.36 -4.62 15.64
CA LYS A 18 -1.86 -4.22 16.96
C LYS A 18 -2.87 -3.09 16.85
N LEU A 19 -2.63 -2.09 15.99
CA LEU A 19 -3.60 -1.02 15.72
C LEU A 19 -4.88 -1.62 15.12
N LEU A 20 -4.75 -2.41 14.06
CA LEU A 20 -5.87 -3.02 13.34
C LEU A 20 -6.76 -3.86 14.29
N LYS A 21 -6.16 -4.72 15.12
CA LYS A 21 -6.87 -5.61 16.05
C LYS A 21 -7.57 -4.88 17.21
N LYS A 22 -7.26 -3.61 17.50
CA LYS A 22 -8.01 -2.83 18.48
C LYS A 22 -9.42 -2.48 17.98
N HIS A 23 -9.58 -2.38 16.66
CA HIS A 23 -10.78 -1.85 16.02
C HIS A 23 -11.61 -2.93 15.33
N VAL A 24 -11.00 -4.04 14.92
CA VAL A 24 -11.68 -5.09 14.15
C VAL A 24 -11.11 -6.49 14.43
N GLY A 25 -12.00 -7.49 14.45
CA GLY A 25 -11.64 -8.91 14.38
C GLY A 25 -11.19 -9.29 12.98
N ILE A 26 -9.88 -9.21 12.73
CA ILE A 26 -9.29 -9.33 11.39
C ILE A 26 -9.57 -10.67 10.72
N GLU A 27 -9.77 -11.73 11.51
CA GLU A 27 -10.06 -13.08 11.05
C GLU A 27 -11.33 -13.20 10.21
N ASN A 28 -12.23 -12.21 10.30
CA ASN A 28 -13.48 -12.14 9.55
C ASN A 28 -13.31 -11.51 8.16
N TYR A 29 -12.09 -11.09 7.79
CA TYR A 29 -11.80 -10.34 6.57
C TYR A 29 -10.69 -11.00 5.77
N THR A 30 -10.72 -10.86 4.45
CA THR A 30 -9.55 -11.14 3.64
C THR A 30 -8.51 -10.05 3.80
N LEU A 31 -7.26 -10.45 4.05
CA LEU A 31 -6.12 -9.52 4.04
C LEU A 31 -5.53 -9.45 2.64
N LEU A 32 -5.41 -8.24 2.10
CA LEU A 32 -4.80 -7.98 0.80
C LEU A 32 -3.62 -7.02 0.93
N ASP A 33 -2.47 -7.42 0.41
CA ASP A 33 -1.32 -6.53 0.17
C ASP A 33 -1.02 -6.50 -1.33
N THR A 34 -1.27 -5.35 -1.98
CA THR A 34 -1.15 -5.20 -3.44
C THR A 34 0.25 -4.81 -3.91
N ALA A 35 1.20 -4.67 -2.99
CA ALA A 35 2.61 -4.35 -3.27
C ALA A 35 3.49 -5.11 -2.26
N CYS A 36 3.28 -6.42 -2.18
CA CYS A 36 3.67 -7.21 -1.02
C CYS A 36 5.18 -7.45 -0.90
N GLY A 37 5.96 -7.30 -1.98
CA GLY A 37 7.41 -7.54 -2.00
C GLY A 37 7.79 -8.85 -1.32
N ASN A 38 8.50 -8.77 -0.18
CA ASN A 38 8.92 -9.94 0.61
C ASN A 38 7.83 -10.54 1.51
N LYS A 39 6.57 -10.11 1.35
CA LYS A 39 5.37 -10.60 2.05
C LYS A 39 5.40 -10.39 3.57
N GLU A 40 6.10 -9.37 4.05
CA GLU A 40 6.26 -9.14 5.51
C GLU A 40 4.90 -8.98 6.21
N PHE A 41 4.01 -8.18 5.63
CA PHE A 41 2.63 -8.02 6.11
C PHE A 41 1.83 -9.32 6.06
N LEU A 42 2.22 -10.30 5.27
CA LEU A 42 1.48 -11.55 5.07
C LEU A 42 2.12 -12.73 5.80
N LYS A 43 3.14 -12.53 6.64
CA LYS A 43 3.77 -13.62 7.41
C LYS A 43 2.91 -14.14 8.55
N LEU A 44 2.00 -13.33 9.10
CA LEU A 44 1.11 -13.77 10.16
C LEU A 44 0.24 -14.97 9.73
N HIS A 45 -0.16 -15.78 10.71
CA HIS A 45 -1.18 -16.80 10.52
C HIS A 45 -2.54 -16.12 10.37
N HIS A 46 -3.19 -16.31 9.22
CA HIS A 46 -4.47 -15.70 8.88
C HIS A 46 -5.28 -16.67 8.00
N PRO A 47 -6.61 -16.82 8.21
CA PRO A 47 -7.45 -17.72 7.41
C PRO A 47 -7.39 -17.49 5.90
N LYS A 48 -7.44 -16.22 5.47
CA LYS A 48 -7.36 -15.84 4.04
C LYS A 48 -6.47 -14.61 3.86
N LYS A 49 -5.38 -14.76 3.12
CA LYS A 49 -4.42 -13.69 2.83
C LYS A 49 -3.96 -13.75 1.38
N ILE A 50 -3.91 -12.60 0.73
CA ILE A 50 -3.60 -12.47 -0.68
C ILE A 50 -2.47 -11.46 -0.82
N GLY A 51 -1.39 -11.89 -1.48
CA GLY A 51 -0.29 -11.01 -1.88
C GLY A 51 -0.30 -10.83 -3.38
N ALA A 52 -0.10 -9.59 -3.81
CA ALA A 52 0.17 -9.25 -5.19
C ALA A 52 1.37 -8.31 -5.27
N ASP A 53 2.10 -8.38 -6.37
CA ASP A 53 3.16 -7.44 -6.71
C ASP A 53 3.33 -7.40 -8.23
N ILE A 54 3.93 -6.33 -8.73
CA ILE A 54 4.28 -6.22 -10.14
C ILE A 54 5.59 -6.96 -10.45
N ASP A 55 6.45 -7.20 -9.45
CA ASP A 55 7.67 -8.00 -9.61
C ASP A 55 7.34 -9.51 -9.65
N PRO A 56 7.57 -10.22 -10.77
CA PRO A 56 7.30 -11.65 -10.87
C PRO A 56 8.14 -12.51 -9.91
N LYS A 57 9.20 -11.96 -9.30
CA LYS A 57 10.11 -12.69 -8.41
C LYS A 57 9.65 -12.76 -6.95
N CYS A 58 8.58 -12.06 -6.58
CA CYS A 58 8.08 -12.03 -5.19
C CYS A 58 7.39 -13.34 -4.75
N GLY A 59 7.03 -14.21 -5.70
CA GLY A 59 6.28 -15.44 -5.41
C GLY A 59 4.89 -15.13 -4.83
N ALA A 60 4.18 -14.19 -5.46
CA ALA A 60 2.81 -13.78 -5.18
C ALA A 60 2.05 -13.59 -6.52
N LEU A 61 0.81 -13.10 -6.50
CA LEU A 61 0.09 -12.79 -7.74
C LEU A 61 0.82 -11.69 -8.51
N ILE A 62 1.01 -11.89 -9.82
CA ILE A 62 1.67 -10.91 -10.68
C ILE A 62 0.61 -9.95 -11.20
N ILE A 63 0.41 -8.83 -10.49
CA ILE A 63 -0.64 -7.85 -10.78
C ILE A 63 -0.08 -6.45 -10.64
N ASN A 64 -0.37 -5.61 -11.64
CA ASN A 64 -0.18 -4.17 -11.51
C ASN A 64 -1.37 -3.56 -10.77
N ALA A 65 -1.19 -3.20 -9.50
CA ALA A 65 -2.24 -2.62 -8.66
C ALA A 65 -2.76 -1.26 -9.15
N LEU A 66 -2.11 -0.65 -10.14
CA LEU A 66 -2.46 0.65 -10.70
C LEU A 66 -3.03 0.56 -12.13
N ALA A 67 -3.18 -0.64 -12.69
CA ALA A 67 -3.81 -0.87 -13.97
C ALA A 67 -5.07 -1.72 -13.79
N ASN A 68 -6.23 -1.14 -14.09
CA ASN A 68 -7.55 -1.75 -13.95
C ASN A 68 -7.77 -2.42 -12.57
N PRO A 69 -7.63 -1.71 -11.43
CA PRO A 69 -7.77 -2.31 -10.11
C PRO A 69 -9.22 -2.78 -9.88
N ARG A 70 -9.38 -4.09 -9.72
CA ARG A 70 -10.67 -4.74 -9.45
C ARG A 70 -10.48 -5.92 -8.52
N ARG A 71 -11.48 -6.20 -7.68
CA ARG A 71 -11.44 -7.30 -6.71
C ARG A 71 -11.29 -8.67 -7.38
N GLU A 72 -11.88 -8.83 -8.55
CA GLU A 72 -11.84 -10.05 -9.36
C GLU A 72 -10.43 -10.43 -9.78
N ASN A 73 -9.56 -9.45 -10.00
CA ASN A 73 -8.15 -9.70 -10.35
C ASN A 73 -7.42 -10.43 -9.21
N TYR A 74 -7.90 -10.28 -7.97
CA TYR A 74 -7.36 -10.94 -6.78
C TYR A 74 -8.17 -12.18 -6.37
N GLY A 75 -9.21 -12.55 -7.11
CA GLY A 75 -10.12 -13.64 -6.73
C GLY A 75 -11.01 -13.30 -5.51
N ILE A 76 -11.33 -12.03 -5.32
CA ILE A 76 -12.17 -11.52 -4.22
C ILE A 76 -13.54 -11.15 -4.80
N SER A 77 -14.64 -11.56 -4.14
CA SER A 77 -15.98 -11.16 -4.57
C SER A 77 -16.32 -9.72 -4.13
N GLN A 78 -17.32 -9.10 -4.77
CA GLN A 78 -17.71 -7.72 -4.44
C GLN A 78 -18.25 -7.58 -3.01
N ASP A 79 -18.89 -8.61 -2.47
CA ASP A 79 -19.47 -8.60 -1.12
C ASP A 79 -18.51 -9.15 -0.05
N GLU A 80 -17.32 -9.65 -0.44
CA GLU A 80 -16.36 -10.22 0.50
C GLU A 80 -15.78 -9.13 1.42
N PRO A 81 -15.78 -9.33 2.75
CA PRO A 81 -15.13 -8.39 3.68
C PRO A 81 -13.62 -8.34 3.42
N LEU A 82 -13.10 -7.13 3.19
CA LEU A 82 -11.72 -6.90 2.76
C LEU A 82 -11.02 -5.89 3.66
N ILE A 83 -9.77 -6.19 4.03
CA ILE A 83 -8.84 -5.24 4.64
C ILE A 83 -7.61 -5.15 3.74
N ILE A 84 -7.20 -3.93 3.41
CA ILE A 84 -5.92 -3.69 2.74
C ILE A 84 -4.86 -3.42 3.80
N VAL A 85 -3.74 -4.13 3.71
CA VAL A 85 -2.55 -3.95 4.56
C VAL A 85 -1.32 -3.80 3.68
N GLY A 86 -0.29 -3.09 4.14
CA GLY A 86 0.97 -3.06 3.41
C GLY A 86 1.83 -1.82 3.59
N ASN A 87 2.89 -1.79 2.79
CA ASN A 87 3.83 -0.68 2.67
C ASN A 87 4.12 -0.46 1.17
N PRO A 88 3.19 0.18 0.42
CA PRO A 88 3.34 0.37 -1.02
C PRO A 88 4.53 1.31 -1.34
N PRO A 89 4.98 1.36 -2.60
CA PRO A 89 6.10 2.22 -2.98
C PRO A 89 5.74 3.71 -2.98
N TYR A 90 6.54 4.52 -2.28
CA TYR A 90 6.32 5.97 -2.06
C TYR A 90 7.24 6.89 -2.86
N ASN A 91 7.92 6.36 -3.88
CA ASN A 91 8.87 7.15 -4.67
C ASN A 91 8.18 7.99 -5.75
N ASP A 92 8.79 9.13 -6.09
CA ASP A 92 8.39 9.94 -7.24
C ASP A 92 8.50 9.14 -8.55
N ARG A 93 7.51 9.33 -9.45
CA ARG A 93 7.47 8.71 -10.79
C ARG A 93 8.75 8.88 -11.62
N THR A 94 9.49 9.96 -11.40
CA THR A 94 10.76 10.23 -12.09
C THR A 94 11.83 9.17 -11.82
N SER A 95 11.74 8.47 -10.70
CA SER A 95 12.64 7.37 -10.34
C SER A 95 12.32 6.09 -11.12
N PHE A 96 11.04 5.83 -11.38
CA PHE A 96 10.59 4.67 -12.17
C PHE A 96 10.75 4.88 -13.67
N ILE A 97 10.48 6.09 -14.19
CA ILE A 97 10.72 6.40 -15.62
C ILE A 97 12.20 6.21 -16.00
N LYS A 98 13.14 6.53 -15.09
CA LYS A 98 14.57 6.24 -15.28
C LYS A 98 14.89 4.74 -15.29
N GLN A 99 14.03 3.90 -14.71
CA GLN A 99 14.15 2.44 -14.72
C GLN A 99 13.45 1.81 -15.94
N ASP A 100 12.29 2.32 -16.37
CA ASP A 100 11.63 1.95 -17.64
C ASP A 100 12.57 2.16 -18.83
N ILE A 101 13.32 3.28 -18.85
CA ILE A 101 14.33 3.55 -19.88
C ILE A 101 15.44 2.48 -19.89
N LYS A 102 15.74 1.86 -18.74
CA LYS A 102 16.74 0.79 -18.63
C LYS A 102 16.19 -0.60 -18.97
N ASN A 103 14.86 -0.77 -18.94
CA ASN A 103 14.20 -2.04 -19.12
C ASN A 103 13.11 -1.88 -20.20
N LYS A 104 13.53 -1.91 -21.48
CA LYS A 104 12.69 -1.58 -22.65
C LYS A 104 11.40 -2.39 -22.78
N ASP A 105 11.30 -3.52 -22.09
CA ASP A 105 10.14 -4.42 -22.13
C ASP A 105 9.15 -4.21 -20.96
N PHE A 106 9.43 -3.28 -20.04
CA PHE A 106 8.53 -2.99 -18.91
C PHE A 106 7.82 -1.65 -19.14
N ILE A 107 6.53 -1.71 -19.47
CA ILE A 107 5.67 -0.52 -19.54
C ILE A 107 4.91 -0.44 -18.21
N PHE A 108 5.28 0.52 -17.37
CA PHE A 108 4.55 0.78 -16.13
C PHE A 108 3.25 1.54 -16.41
N GLU A 109 2.18 0.80 -16.64
CA GLU A 109 0.85 1.35 -16.87
C GLU A 109 0.20 1.84 -15.58
N ILE A 110 -0.46 3.00 -15.63
CA ILE A 110 -1.32 3.50 -14.54
C ILE A 110 -2.58 4.08 -15.17
N ASP A 111 -3.74 3.68 -14.66
CA ASP A 111 -5.04 4.22 -15.09
C ASP A 111 -5.10 5.74 -14.88
N ASN A 112 -5.74 6.47 -15.80
CA ASN A 112 -5.69 7.93 -15.86
C ASN A 112 -6.18 8.64 -14.59
N ASP A 113 -7.20 8.09 -13.93
CA ASP A 113 -7.79 8.58 -12.67
C ASP A 113 -6.89 8.32 -11.45
N LEU A 114 -6.09 7.26 -11.50
CA LEU A 114 -5.09 6.91 -10.50
C LEU A 114 -3.82 7.75 -10.61
N LYS A 115 -3.48 8.26 -11.80
CA LYS A 115 -2.24 9.01 -12.03
C LYS A 115 -2.07 10.14 -11.01
N SER A 116 -0.94 10.09 -10.29
CA SER A 116 -0.37 11.21 -9.55
C SER A 116 1.13 11.30 -9.84
N ARG A 117 1.73 12.44 -9.55
CA ARG A 117 3.19 12.61 -9.58
C ARG A 117 3.86 11.68 -8.55
N ASP A 118 3.21 11.52 -7.41
CA ASP A 118 3.62 10.65 -6.33
C ASP A 118 2.95 9.27 -6.49
N LEU A 119 3.77 8.22 -6.52
CA LEU A 119 3.29 6.87 -6.69
C LEU A 119 2.46 6.38 -5.49
N GLY A 120 2.80 6.80 -4.27
CA GLY A 120 2.08 6.39 -3.07
C GLY A 120 0.64 6.90 -3.06
N ILE A 121 0.41 8.11 -3.56
CA ILE A 121 -0.95 8.65 -3.75
C ILE A 121 -1.73 7.81 -4.77
N SER A 122 -1.06 7.31 -5.82
CA SER A 122 -1.69 6.45 -6.82
C SER A 122 -2.15 5.12 -6.21
N PHE A 123 -1.34 4.52 -5.32
CA PHE A 123 -1.74 3.33 -4.55
C PHE A 123 -2.90 3.60 -3.59
N LEU A 124 -2.88 4.70 -2.84
CA LEU A 124 -4.01 5.04 -1.96
C LEU A 124 -5.31 5.20 -2.74
N LYS A 125 -5.28 5.79 -3.93
CA LYS A 125 -6.45 5.86 -4.81
C LYS A 125 -6.90 4.47 -5.26
N SER A 126 -5.99 3.57 -5.64
CA SER A 126 -6.37 2.22 -6.08
C SER A 126 -6.98 1.40 -4.94
N PHE A 127 -6.54 1.60 -3.69
CA PHE A 127 -7.16 0.99 -2.52
C PHE A 127 -8.64 1.38 -2.39
N ALA A 128 -8.95 2.67 -2.54
CA ALA A 128 -10.33 3.14 -2.46
C ALA A 128 -11.23 2.56 -3.57
N ILE A 129 -10.68 2.27 -4.76
CA ILE A 129 -11.43 1.58 -5.84
C ILE A 129 -11.84 0.16 -5.42
N LEU A 130 -10.99 -0.55 -4.69
CA LEU A 130 -11.28 -1.90 -4.18
C LEU A 130 -12.30 -1.89 -3.04
N LYS A 131 -12.71 -0.72 -2.53
CA LYS A 131 -13.69 -0.55 -1.46
C LYS A 131 -13.47 -1.49 -0.27
N PRO A 132 -12.26 -1.60 0.30
CA PRO A 132 -12.07 -2.36 1.54
C PRO A 132 -12.89 -1.75 2.68
N ALA A 133 -13.19 -2.55 3.69
CA ALA A 133 -13.80 -2.06 4.92
C ALA A 133 -12.80 -1.24 5.75
N PHE A 134 -11.52 -1.62 5.71
CA PHE A 134 -10.45 -0.94 6.42
C PHE A 134 -9.14 -0.94 5.64
N ILE A 135 -8.31 0.08 5.87
CA ILE A 135 -6.99 0.22 5.26
C ILE A 135 -5.97 0.48 6.37
N CYS A 136 -4.96 -0.38 6.49
CA CYS A 136 -3.86 -0.23 7.45
C CYS A 136 -2.52 -0.25 6.72
N VAL A 137 -1.99 0.93 6.41
CA VAL A 137 -0.79 1.06 5.58
C VAL A 137 0.22 2.04 6.18
N LEU A 138 1.49 1.75 5.94
CA LEU A 138 2.61 2.63 6.29
C LEU A 138 2.73 3.67 5.20
N HIS A 139 2.63 4.97 5.47
CA HIS A 139 2.83 6.00 4.44
C HIS A 139 3.58 7.24 4.99
N PRO A 140 4.12 8.12 4.13
CA PRO A 140 4.73 9.37 4.58
C PRO A 140 3.71 10.25 5.32
N LEU A 141 4.09 10.83 6.48
CA LEU A 141 3.20 11.71 7.26
C LEU A 141 2.67 12.88 6.43
N SER A 142 3.48 13.35 5.45
CA SER A 142 3.16 14.44 4.56
C SER A 142 1.86 14.28 3.76
N TYR A 143 1.33 13.06 3.62
CA TYR A 143 0.07 12.82 2.92
C TYR A 143 -1.14 13.31 3.68
N LEU A 144 -1.06 13.31 5.02
CA LEU A 144 -2.15 13.73 5.89
C LEU A 144 -2.02 15.21 6.29
N ILE A 145 -0.81 15.73 6.42
CA ILE A 145 -0.58 17.09 6.94
C ILE A 145 -0.44 18.17 5.86
N LYS A 146 -0.02 17.81 4.63
CA LYS A 146 0.12 18.80 3.55
C LYS A 146 -1.19 18.91 2.79
N GLU A 147 -1.79 20.10 2.82
CA GLU A 147 -3.08 20.37 2.16
C GLU A 147 -3.10 19.94 0.68
N ALA A 148 -2.02 20.20 -0.06
CA ALA A 148 -1.91 19.81 -1.47
C ALA A 148 -1.97 18.29 -1.69
N ASN A 149 -1.41 17.49 -0.77
CA ASN A 149 -1.50 16.02 -0.84
C ASN A 149 -2.88 15.54 -0.39
N PHE A 150 -3.39 16.13 0.69
CA PHE A 150 -4.70 15.80 1.21
C PHE A 150 -5.83 16.06 0.19
N LYS A 151 -5.72 17.14 -0.59
CA LYS A 151 -6.63 17.44 -1.71
C LYS A 151 -6.58 16.39 -2.83
N GLN A 152 -5.43 15.77 -3.09
CA GLN A 152 -5.28 14.70 -4.08
C GLN A 152 -5.89 13.38 -3.62
N LEU A 153 -6.05 13.19 -2.31
CA LEU A 153 -6.70 12.03 -1.70
C LEU A 153 -8.23 12.18 -1.62
N LYS A 154 -8.84 13.00 -2.50
CA LYS A 154 -10.29 13.29 -2.47
C LYS A 154 -11.14 12.01 -2.38
N LEU A 155 -10.91 11.04 -3.26
CA LEU A 155 -11.65 9.77 -3.24
C LEU A 155 -11.51 9.05 -1.88
N PHE A 156 -10.33 9.12 -1.29
CA PHE A 156 -10.03 8.48 -0.01
C PHE A 156 -10.79 9.17 1.14
N LYS A 157 -10.69 10.50 1.25
CA LYS A 157 -11.38 11.27 2.31
C LYS A 157 -12.91 11.31 2.17
N ASP A 158 -13.42 11.09 0.97
CA ASP A 158 -14.87 11.08 0.73
C ASP A 158 -15.51 9.74 1.19
N HIS A 159 -14.72 8.66 1.30
CA HIS A 159 -15.20 7.32 1.67
C HIS A 159 -14.64 6.79 3.00
N TYR A 160 -13.52 7.33 3.48
CA TYR A 160 -12.83 6.84 4.66
C TYR A 160 -12.48 7.97 5.63
N ARG A 161 -12.30 7.61 6.91
CA ARG A 161 -11.88 8.51 7.98
C ARG A 161 -10.76 7.86 8.77
N LEU A 162 -9.74 8.64 9.13
CA LEU A 162 -8.67 8.14 10.00
C LEU A 162 -9.26 7.70 11.34
N LEU A 163 -9.06 6.43 11.71
CA LEU A 163 -9.51 5.85 12.97
C LEU A 163 -8.40 5.84 14.02
N ASP A 164 -7.17 5.53 13.62
CA ASP A 164 -6.00 5.47 14.50
C ASP A 164 -4.70 5.68 13.70
N ALA A 165 -3.62 6.09 14.36
CA ALA A 165 -2.32 6.28 13.72
C ALA A 165 -1.17 6.13 14.72
N LEU A 166 -0.03 5.67 14.22
CA LEU A 166 1.24 5.66 14.94
C LEU A 166 2.29 6.37 14.09
N VAL A 167 2.79 7.50 14.57
CA VAL A 167 3.91 8.19 13.90
C VAL A 167 5.21 7.53 14.29
N VAL A 168 6.02 7.14 13.30
CA VAL A 168 7.29 6.43 13.50
C VAL A 168 8.46 7.17 12.85
N SER A 169 9.64 7.04 13.44
CA SER A 169 10.85 7.63 12.85
C SER A 169 11.24 6.91 11.56
N SER A 170 11.71 7.67 10.56
CA SER A 170 12.38 7.13 9.35
C SER A 170 13.55 6.22 9.65
N LYS A 171 14.21 6.40 10.80
CA LYS A 171 15.37 5.59 11.22
C LYS A 171 15.01 4.10 11.26
N SER A 172 13.73 3.80 11.37
CA SER A 172 13.16 2.45 11.21
C SER A 172 13.41 1.85 9.83
N PHE A 173 13.44 2.68 8.77
CA PHE A 173 13.46 2.27 7.37
C PHE A 173 14.80 2.50 6.66
N THR A 174 15.67 3.37 7.20
CA THR A 174 17.00 3.62 6.64
C THR A 174 18.08 3.62 7.71
N LYS A 175 19.29 3.18 7.36
CA LYS A 175 20.45 3.33 8.25
C LYS A 175 21.01 4.76 8.28
N ASN A 176 20.67 5.64 7.32
CA ASN A 176 21.43 6.89 7.10
C ASN A 176 20.67 8.13 6.54
N ASN A 177 19.34 8.21 6.47
CA ASN A 177 18.65 9.47 6.09
C ASN A 177 17.28 9.65 6.79
N GLU A 178 17.01 10.86 7.32
CA GLU A 178 15.84 11.20 8.13
C GLU A 178 14.68 11.81 7.31
N PHE A 179 13.51 11.15 7.29
CA PHE A 179 12.18 11.69 6.92
C PHE A 179 11.04 11.08 7.78
N PRO A 180 10.14 11.84 8.41
CA PRO A 180 9.10 11.24 9.26
C PRO A 180 8.11 10.36 8.48
N ASN A 181 7.86 9.13 8.96
CA ASN A 181 6.87 8.19 8.41
C ASN A 181 5.71 8.02 9.38
N CYS A 182 4.52 7.72 8.88
CA CYS A 182 3.30 7.55 9.67
C CYS A 182 2.69 6.19 9.33
N ASP A 183 2.47 5.36 10.34
CA ASP A 183 1.56 4.24 10.24
C ASP A 183 0.15 4.82 10.42
N SER A 184 -0.74 4.60 9.45
CA SER A 184 -2.13 5.04 9.60
C SER A 184 -3.12 3.90 9.38
N PHE A 185 -4.18 3.97 10.16
CA PHE A 185 -5.34 3.11 10.09
C PHE A 185 -6.55 3.96 9.72
N ILE A 186 -7.01 3.82 8.48
CA ILE A 186 -8.07 4.62 7.87
C ILE A 186 -9.24 3.72 7.48
#